data_AF-A0A1T4YLV5-F1
#
_entry.id   AF-A0A1T4YLV5-F1
#
_cell.length_a   1.000
_cell.length_b   1.000
_cell.length_c   1.000
_cell.angle_alpha   90.00
_cell.angle_beta   90.00
_cell.angle_gamma   90.00
#
_symmetry.space_group_name_H-M   'P 1'
#
loop_
_entity.id
_entity.type
_entity.pdbx_description
1 polymer ?
#
loop_
_entity_poly.entity_id
_entity_poly.type
_entity_poly.pdbx_seq_one_letter_code
_entity_poly.pdbx_strand_id
1 'polypeptide(L)' 'MHELLKEIYAPSKAYKVEINKRSRDGLLEIDVYLWDSEWDTWIQKSTGFSLTDNLKSATVIAKEKLRVYSGEIIE' A
#
# COMPACT_ATOMS: atom_id res chain seq x y z
N MET A 1 8.97 -14.84 -0.28
CA MET A 1 9.51 -13.51 0.05
C MET A 1 8.82 -12.51 -0.84
N HIS A 2 8.55 -11.32 -0.33
CA HIS A 2 8.07 -10.19 -1.10
C HIS A 2 9.19 -9.16 -1.12
N GLU A 3 9.47 -8.59 -2.30
CA GLU A 3 10.42 -7.50 -2.44
C GLU A 3 9.65 -6.18 -2.40
N LEU A 4 9.91 -5.36 -1.38
CA LEU A 4 9.30 -4.04 -1.26
C LEU A 4 9.86 -3.14 -2.37
N LEU A 5 9.02 -2.75 -3.32
CA LEU A 5 9.41 -1.86 -4.42
C LEU A 5 9.21 -0.39 -4.08
N LYS A 6 8.12 -0.08 -3.36
CA LYS A 6 7.74 1.31 -3.08
C LYS A 6 6.79 1.40 -1.90
N GLU A 7 6.95 2.47 -1.13
CA GLU A 7 6.02 2.86 -0.07
C GLU A 7 5.48 4.27 -0.37
N ILE A 8 4.20 4.50 -0.07
CA ILE A 8 3.58 5.82 -0.17
C ILE A 8 2.83 6.09 1.13
N TYR A 9 3.13 7.22 1.76
CA TYR A 9 2.52 7.63 3.02
C TYR A 9 1.41 8.64 2.75
N ALA A 10 0.34 8.57 3.54
CA ALA A 10 -0.66 9.61 3.58
C ALA A 10 -0.08 10.88 4.24
N PRO A 11 -0.61 12.08 3.94
CA PRO A 11 -0.13 13.33 4.54
C PRO A 11 -0.13 13.31 6.07
N SER A 12 -1.17 12.76 6.68
CA SER A 12 -1.28 12.55 8.13
C SER A 12 -0.26 11.56 8.72
N LYS A 13 0.40 10.76 7.88
CA LYS A 13 1.21 9.58 8.25
C LYS A 13 0.44 8.51 9.04
N ALA A 14 -0.89 8.62 9.15
CA ALA A 14 -1.71 7.60 9.78
C ALA A 14 -1.89 6.37 8.88
N TYR A 15 -1.71 6.53 7.57
CA TYR A 15 -1.81 5.44 6.61
C TYR A 15 -0.57 5.37 5.72
N LYS A 16 -0.22 4.16 5.30
CA LYS A 16 0.71 3.92 4.21
C LYS A 16 0.19 2.84 3.28
N VAL A 17 0.71 2.83 2.06
CA VAL A 17 0.51 1.75 1.10
C VAL A 17 1.88 1.25 0.64
N GLU A 18 2.01 -0.07 0.58
CA GLU A 18 3.22 -0.75 0.11
C GLU A 18 2.93 -1.43 -1.22
N ILE A 19 3.88 -1.33 -2.15
CA ILE A 19 3.89 -2.07 -3.40
C ILE A 19 4.98 -3.13 -3.29
N ASN A 20 4.56 -4.38 -3.27
CA ASN A 20 5.39 -5.53 -3.00
C ASN A 20 5.46 -6.44 -4.23
N LYS A 21 6.64 -6.82 -4.68
CA LYS A 21 6.81 -7.79 -5.78
C LYS A 21 6.85 -9.20 -5.24
N ARG A 22 5.94 -10.04 -5.72
CA ARG A 22 5.86 -11.47 -5.39
C ARG A 22 6.93 -12.23 -6.14
N SER A 23 7.80 -12.93 -5.41
CA SER A 23 8.88 -13.72 -6.05
C SER A 23 8.37 -14.90 -6.87
N ARG A 24 7.13 -15.37 -6.65
CA ARG A 24 6.59 -16.57 -7.33
C ARG A 24 6.19 -16.31 -8.78
N ASP A 25 5.52 -15.19 -9.03
CA ASP A 25 4.89 -14.85 -10.32
C ASP A 25 5.37 -13.50 -10.87
N GLY A 26 6.16 -12.76 -10.09
CA GLY A 26 6.66 -11.43 -10.48
C GLY A 26 5.59 -10.33 -10.42
N LEU A 27 4.37 -10.66 -9.99
CA LEU A 27 3.28 -9.70 -9.88
C LEU A 27 3.49 -8.74 -8.71
N LEU A 28 2.94 -7.55 -8.85
CA LEU A 28 2.95 -6.51 -7.85
C LEU A 28 1.67 -6.59 -7.02
N GLU A 29 1.86 -6.76 -5.73
CA GLU A 29 0.84 -6.75 -4.70
C GLU A 29 0.81 -5.37 -4.04
N ILE A 30 -0.38 -4.92 -3.65
CA ILE A 30 -0.60 -3.57 -3.11
C ILE A 30 -1.38 -3.68 -1.82
N ASP A 31 -0.74 -3.30 -0.72
CA ASP A 31 -1.27 -3.44 0.64
C ASP A 31 -1.33 -2.10 1.36
N VAL A 32 -2.41 -1.90 2.11
CA VAL A 32 -2.63 -0.68 2.88
C VAL A 32 -2.47 -1.00 4.35
N TYR A 33 -1.73 -0.14 5.05
CA TYR A 33 -1.48 -0.23 6.47
C TYR A 33 -1.95 1.03 7.18
N LEU A 34 -2.48 0.85 8.38
CA LEU A 34 -2.80 1.90 9.33
C LEU A 34 -1.75 1.90 10.45
N TRP A 35 -1.28 3.08 10.82
CA TRP A 35 -0.43 3.26 11.99
C TRP A 35 -1.28 3.14 13.25
N ASP A 36 -0.91 2.22 14.11
CA ASP A 36 -1.48 2.07 15.44
C ASP A 36 -0.51 2.63 16.47
N SER A 37 -0.84 3.80 17.03
CA SER A 37 -0.03 4.50 18.02
C SER A 37 -0.04 3.83 19.40
N GLU A 38 -1.00 2.93 19.67
CA GLU A 38 -1.13 2.26 20.97
C GLU A 38 -0.11 1.11 21.07
N TRP A 39 0.13 0.44 19.94
CA TRP A 39 1.06 -0.68 19.80
C TRP A 39 2.35 -0.36 19.03
N ASP A 40 2.52 0.90 18.62
CA ASP A 40 3.66 1.41 17.81
C ASP A 40 3.93 0.52 16.57
N THR A 41 2.86 0.16 15.86
CA THR A 41 2.93 -0.83 14.77
C THR A 41 2.05 -0.51 13.58
N TRP A 42 2.36 -1.11 12.44
CA TRP A 42 1.55 -1.01 11.22
C TRP A 42 0.58 -2.18 11.12
N ILE A 43 -0.72 -1.88 11.12
CA ILE A 43 -1.78 -2.86 10.98
C ILE A 43 -2.24 -2.90 9.53
N GLN A 44 -2.14 -4.06 8.88
CA GLN A 44 -2.66 -4.26 7.53
C GLN A 44 -4.19 -4.09 7.54
N LYS A 45 -4.70 -3.16 6.71
CA LYS A 45 -6.12 -2.87 6.54
C LYS A 45 -6.68 -3.39 5.21
N SER A 46 -5.83 -3.66 4.22
CA SER A 46 -6.27 -4.22 2.93
C SER A 46 -6.93 -5.59 3.13
N THR A 47 -8.25 -5.66 2.92
CA THR A 47 -9.05 -6.90 2.95
C THR A 47 -9.03 -7.67 1.62
N GLY A 48 -8.28 -7.18 0.62
CA GLY A 48 -8.12 -7.82 -0.67
C GLY A 48 -6.89 -7.28 -1.41
N PHE A 49 -6.08 -8.20 -1.92
CA PHE A 49 -4.84 -7.91 -2.64
C PHE A 49 -5.17 -7.40 -4.05
N SER A 50 -4.64 -6.24 -4.41
CA SER A 50 -4.67 -5.79 -5.81
C SER A 50 -3.38 -6.26 -6.48
N LEU A 51 -3.53 -7.02 -7.57
CA LEU A 51 -2.43 -7.56 -8.36
C LEU A 51 -2.31 -6.81 -9.68
N THR A 52 -1.10 -6.44 -10.04
CA THR A 52 -0.79 -5.81 -11.34
C THR A 52 0.61 -6.20 -11.79
N ASP A 53 0.85 -6.22 -13.09
CA ASP A 53 2.15 -6.54 -13.68
C ASP A 53 3.08 -5.32 -13.81
N ASN A 54 2.51 -4.11 -13.79
CA ASN A 54 3.26 -2.86 -14.03
C ASN A 54 3.28 -1.92 -12.83
N LEU A 55 4.46 -1.37 -12.51
CA LEU A 55 4.68 -0.44 -11.39
C LEU A 55 3.94 0.89 -11.54
N LYS A 56 3.74 1.38 -12.78
CA LYS A 56 2.95 2.61 -13.01
C LYS A 56 1.49 2.40 -12.60
N SER A 57 0.89 1.32 -13.09
CA SER A 57 -0.48 0.92 -12.71
C SER A 57 -0.57 0.67 -11.20
N ALA A 58 0.44 0.00 -10.62
CA ALA A 58 0.51 -0.24 -9.19
C ALA A 58 0.53 1.07 -8.38
N THR A 59 1.30 2.06 -8.83
CA THR A 59 1.38 3.36 -8.15
C THR A 59 0.04 4.10 -8.20
N VAL A 60 -0.67 4.06 -9.33
CA VAL A 60 -2.00 4.67 -9.46
C VAL A 60 -2.99 4.01 -8.51
N ILE A 61 -3.05 2.67 -8.52
CA ILE A 61 -3.93 1.89 -7.64
C ILE A 61 -3.56 2.12 -6.16
N ALA A 62 -2.26 2.19 -5.85
CA ALA A 62 -1.77 2.44 -4.50
C ALA A 62 -2.22 3.81 -3.99
N LYS A 63 -2.07 4.88 -4.79
CA LYS A 63 -2.57 6.22 -4.43
C LYS A 63 -4.09 6.23 -4.26
N GLU A 64 -4.84 5.57 -5.15
CA GLU A 64 -6.30 5.50 -5.05
C GLU A 64 -6.75 4.74 -3.81
N LYS A 65 -6.16 3.58 -3.51
CA LYS A 65 -6.42 2.86 -2.26
C LYS A 65 -6.08 3.72 -1.04
N LEU A 66 -4.91 4.35 -1.03
CA LEU A 66 -4.49 5.20 0.07
C LEU A 66 -5.52 6.31 0.30
N ARG A 67 -5.97 7.00 -0.75
CA ARG A 67 -7.04 8.00 -0.70
C ARG A 67 -8.36 7.44 -0.17
N VAL A 68 -8.77 6.24 -0.60
CA VAL A 68 -10.02 5.61 -0.15
C VAL A 68 -9.97 5.23 1.34
N TYR A 69 -8.84 4.72 1.82
CA TYR A 69 -8.67 4.31 3.22
C TYR A 69 -8.43 5.49 4.16
N SER A 70 -7.60 6.46 3.77
CA SER A 70 -7.31 7.63 4.61
C SER A 70 -8.37 8.72 4.51
N GLY A 71 -9.12 8.79 3.41
CA GLY A 71 -10.00 9.91 3.09
C GLY A 71 -9.25 11.19 2.71
N GLU A 72 -7.92 11.14 2.60
CA GLU A 72 -7.06 12.28 2.33
C GLU A 72 -6.77 12.44 0.83
N ILE A 73 -6.57 13.68 0.39
CA ILE A 73 -6.12 13.96 -0.98
C ILE A 73 -4.65 13.57 -1.06
N ILE A 74 -4.33 12.64 -1.96
CA ILE A 74 -2.97 12.17 -2.24
C ILE A 74 -2.54 12.79 -3.57
N GLU A 75 -1.67 13.80 -3.54
CA GLU A 75 -1.07 14.42 -4.75
C GLU A 75 0.04 13.54 -5.38
#